data_AF-A0A2M8BD52-F1
#
_entry.id   AF-A0A2M8BD52-F1
#
_cell.length_a   1.000
_cell.length_b   1.000
_cell.length_c   1.000
_cell.angle_alpha   90.00
_cell.angle_beta   90.00
_cell.angle_gamma   90.00
#
_symmetry.space_group_name_H-M   'P 1'
#
loop_
_entity.id
_entity.type
_entity.pdbx_description
1 polymer ?
#
loop_
_entity_poly.entity_id
_entity_poly.type
_entity_poly.pdbx_seq_one_letter_code
_entity_poly.pdbx_strand_id
1 'polypeptide(L)'
;MCLLLVFLAQLGCVDPEGTEPEVGEDASSFQKVEQALTDSNAPLFILSAEELESATRQPWDDPASGIERPSQAELDAMFGTRPILEKSPAHKAKKERFAKEWKLKEDALRGAGHAEEVIQAERAKFKSEFFAQQ
;
A
#
# COMPACT_ATOMS: atom_id res chain seq x y z
N MET A 1 -34.84 -18.20 -5.75
CA MET A 1 -33.64 -17.34 -5.69
C MET A 1 -34.11 -15.90 -5.83
N CYS A 2 -34.37 -15.21 -4.72
CA CYS A 2 -35.06 -13.91 -4.72
C CYS A 2 -34.56 -12.94 -3.62
N LEU A 3 -33.28 -12.94 -3.25
CA LEU A 3 -32.78 -12.07 -2.16
C LEU A 3 -31.40 -11.46 -2.48
N LEU A 4 -31.26 -10.85 -3.65
CA LEU A 4 -30.04 -10.13 -4.04
C LEU A 4 -30.35 -8.75 -4.65
N LEU A 5 -31.53 -8.20 -4.34
CA LEU A 5 -31.98 -6.88 -4.83
C LEU A 5 -32.37 -5.91 -3.69
N VAL A 6 -32.08 -6.24 -2.43
CA VAL A 6 -32.39 -5.37 -1.29
C VAL A 6 -31.16 -4.56 -0.82
N PHE A 7 -29.94 -4.98 -1.16
CA PHE A 7 -28.72 -4.35 -0.65
C PHE A 7 -28.29 -3.09 -1.42
N LEU A 8 -28.73 -2.91 -2.67
CA LEU A 8 -28.41 -1.73 -3.49
C LEU A 8 -29.38 -0.55 -3.29
N ALA A 9 -30.43 -0.72 -2.49
CA ALA A 9 -31.51 0.27 -2.34
C ALA A 9 -31.40 1.17 -1.10
N GLN A 10 -30.32 1.08 -0.29
CA GLN A 10 -30.18 1.86 0.96
C GLN A 10 -29.08 2.95 0.96
N LEU A 11 -28.40 3.19 -0.17
CA LEU A 11 -27.66 4.45 -0.38
C LEU A 11 -28.57 5.36 -1.23
N GLY A 12 -29.28 6.24 -0.54
CA GLY A 12 -30.55 6.80 -1.00
C GLY A 12 -30.48 7.80 -2.15
N CYS A 13 -31.55 7.81 -2.95
CA CYS A 13 -32.61 8.84 -2.89
C CYS A 13 -33.83 8.33 -3.65
N VAL A 14 -35.02 8.46 -3.05
CA VAL A 14 -36.34 8.39 -3.73
C VAL A 14 -36.46 9.67 -4.58
N ASP A 15 -36.43 9.61 -5.92
CA ASP A 15 -37.51 9.43 -6.94
C ASP A 15 -38.54 10.60 -6.97
N PRO A 16 -39.22 10.96 -8.09
CA PRO A 16 -39.14 10.46 -9.47
C PRO A 16 -39.20 11.54 -10.59
N GLU A 17 -38.72 11.23 -11.79
CA GLU A 17 -39.42 11.46 -13.07
C GLU A 17 -38.47 11.21 -14.25
N GLY A 18 -39.04 10.62 -15.30
CA GLY A 18 -38.31 9.99 -16.39
C GLY A 18 -37.28 10.87 -17.06
N THR A 19 -36.07 10.33 -17.22
CA THR A 19 -35.36 10.36 -18.48
C THR A 19 -34.43 9.16 -18.48
N GLU A 20 -34.59 8.26 -19.44
CA GLU A 20 -33.62 7.16 -19.66
C GLU A 20 -32.24 7.79 -19.94
N PRO A 21 -31.16 7.45 -19.20
CA PRO A 21 -29.84 7.85 -19.63
C PRO A 21 -29.31 6.83 -20.64
N GLU A 22 -28.89 7.33 -21.80
CA GLU A 22 -28.21 6.56 -22.83
C GLU A 22 -27.07 5.74 -22.23
N VAL A 23 -27.25 4.41 -22.20
CA VAL A 23 -26.25 3.45 -21.78
C VAL A 23 -25.24 3.31 -22.92
N GLY A 24 -24.31 4.26 -23.02
CA GLY A 24 -23.30 4.27 -24.09
C GLY A 24 -21.90 4.72 -23.67
N GLU A 25 -21.77 5.60 -22.67
CA GLU A 25 -20.49 6.28 -22.41
C GLU A 25 -19.69 5.73 -21.22
N ASP A 26 -20.34 5.06 -20.25
CA ASP A 26 -19.67 4.68 -18.99
C ASP A 26 -18.76 3.45 -19.07
N ALA A 27 -18.99 2.52 -20.00
CA ALA A 27 -18.09 1.37 -20.15
C ALA A 27 -16.70 1.78 -20.67
N SER A 28 -16.62 2.87 -21.44
CA SER A 28 -15.37 3.37 -22.04
C SER A 28 -14.47 4.06 -21.01
N SER A 29 -15.02 4.63 -19.94
CA SER A 29 -14.24 5.33 -18.91
C SER A 29 -13.46 4.35 -18.03
N PHE A 30 -14.10 3.27 -17.57
CA PHE A 30 -13.43 2.23 -16.77
C PHE A 30 -12.30 1.53 -17.55
N GLN A 31 -12.54 1.21 -18.82
CA GLN A 31 -11.54 0.56 -19.67
C GLN A 31 -10.33 1.47 -19.95
N LYS A 32 -10.55 2.80 -20.08
CA LYS A 32 -9.47 3.79 -20.18
C LYS A 32 -8.66 3.91 -18.90
N VAL A 33 -9.30 3.78 -17.73
CA VAL A 33 -8.60 3.79 -16.44
C VAL A 33 -7.74 2.53 -16.29
N GLU A 34 -8.25 1.35 -16.64
CA GLU A 34 -7.45 0.12 -16.63
C GLU A 34 -6.26 0.18 -17.61
N GLN A 35 -6.47 0.75 -18.79
CA GLN A 35 -5.39 0.96 -19.77
C GLN A 35 -4.32 1.93 -19.23
N ALA A 36 -4.73 3.00 -18.54
CA ALA A 36 -3.79 3.97 -17.93
C ALA A 36 -3.03 3.39 -16.74
N LEU A 37 -3.63 2.47 -15.98
CA LEU A 37 -2.97 1.76 -14.88
C LEU A 37 -1.98 0.68 -15.34
N THR A 38 -2.16 0.16 -16.56
CA THR A 38 -1.30 -0.89 -17.16
C THR A 38 -0.23 -0.34 -18.09
N ASP A 39 -0.34 0.91 -18.52
CA ASP A 39 0.68 1.58 -19.33
C ASP A 39 1.91 1.90 -18.46
N SER A 40 2.99 1.16 -18.69
CA SER A 40 4.28 1.35 -18.01
C SER A 40 4.93 2.71 -18.29
N ASN A 41 4.44 3.46 -19.29
CA ASN A 41 4.88 4.82 -19.60
C ASN A 41 3.93 5.90 -19.08
N ALA A 42 2.87 5.53 -18.35
CA ALA A 42 2.02 6.51 -17.70
C ALA A 42 2.86 7.37 -16.73
N PRO A 43 2.70 8.70 -16.74
CA PRO A 43 3.39 9.55 -15.78
C PRO A 43 3.01 9.09 -14.37
N LEU A 44 4.01 8.69 -13.58
CA LEU A 44 3.81 8.39 -12.17
C LEU A 44 3.35 9.69 -11.49
N PHE A 45 2.07 9.77 -11.17
CA PHE A 45 1.53 10.83 -10.33
C PHE A 45 2.07 10.62 -8.91
N ILE A 46 3.23 11.21 -8.63
CA ILE A 46 3.79 11.23 -7.28
C ILE A 46 3.02 12.32 -6.53
N LEU A 47 2.07 11.89 -5.70
CA LEU A 47 1.44 12.76 -4.73
C LEU A 47 2.52 13.33 -3.80
N SER A 48 2.40 14.61 -3.46
CA SER A 48 3.15 15.19 -2.34
C SER A 48 2.78 14.46 -1.03
N ALA A 49 3.62 14.61 0.00
CA ALA A 49 3.37 13.96 1.29
C ALA A 49 2.01 14.37 1.89
N GLU A 50 1.61 15.63 1.72
CA GLU A 50 0.33 16.16 2.20
C GLU A 50 -0.86 15.59 1.40
N GLU A 51 -0.73 15.51 0.08
CA GLU A 51 -1.75 14.88 -0.78
C GLU A 51 -1.89 13.39 -0.48
N LEU A 52 -0.78 12.70 -0.22
CA LEU A 52 -0.79 11.29 0.15
C LEU A 52 -1.45 11.07 1.52
N GLU A 53 -1.16 11.91 2.50
CA GLU A 53 -1.78 11.86 3.82
C GLU A 53 -3.30 12.08 3.71
N SER A 54 -3.72 13.08 2.94
CA SER A 54 -5.14 13.35 2.69
C SER A 54 -5.85 12.20 1.96
N ALA A 55 -5.22 11.63 0.93
CA ALA A 55 -5.78 10.55 0.13
C ALA A 55 -5.87 9.21 0.88
N THR A 56 -5.06 9.02 1.92
CA THR A 56 -5.02 7.76 2.69
C THR A 56 -5.80 7.82 4.00
N ARG A 57 -6.22 9.02 4.44
CA ARG A 57 -6.97 9.23 5.66
C ARG A 57 -8.30 8.47 5.63
N GLN A 58 -8.49 7.60 6.61
CA GLN A 58 -9.72 6.83 6.75
C GLN A 58 -10.72 7.59 7.63
N PRO A 59 -12.02 7.31 7.50
CA PRO A 59 -13.05 8.00 8.30
C PRO A 59 -12.81 7.90 9.81
N TRP A 60 -12.32 6.74 10.29
CA TRP A 60 -12.00 6.50 11.70
C TRP A 60 -10.69 7.16 12.18
N ASP A 61 -9.92 7.80 11.30
CA ASP A 61 -8.72 8.55 11.69
C ASP A 61 -9.06 9.98 12.15
N ASP A 62 -10.28 10.45 11.92
CA ASP A 62 -10.79 11.71 12.46
C ASP A 62 -11.56 11.47 13.78
N PRO A 63 -11.09 12.01 14.93
CA PRO A 63 -11.81 11.92 16.19
C PRO A 63 -13.23 12.51 16.15
N ALA A 64 -13.50 13.46 15.26
CA ALA A 64 -14.81 14.08 15.11
C ALA A 64 -15.81 13.19 14.36
N SER A 65 -15.34 12.16 13.65
CA SER A 65 -16.21 11.25 12.88
C SER A 65 -17.10 10.39 13.76
N GLY A 66 -16.67 10.10 15.00
CA GLY A 66 -17.34 9.13 15.89
C GLY A 66 -17.35 7.70 15.34
N ILE A 67 -16.64 7.41 14.25
CA ILE A 67 -16.55 6.09 13.62
C ILE A 67 -15.42 5.32 14.29
N GLU A 68 -15.73 4.18 14.90
CA GLU A 68 -14.71 3.29 15.44
C GLU A 68 -13.94 2.59 14.31
N ARG A 69 -12.63 2.45 14.51
CA ARG A 69 -11.79 1.69 13.60
C ARG A 69 -12.16 0.20 13.65
N PRO A 70 -12.44 -0.45 12.50
CA PRO A 70 -12.68 -1.89 12.47
C PRO A 70 -11.50 -2.68 13.06
N SER A 71 -11.82 -3.76 13.75
CA SER A 71 -10.82 -4.70 14.26
C SER A 71 -10.09 -5.41 13.12
N GLN A 72 -8.91 -5.96 13.41
CA GLN A 72 -8.17 -6.74 12.41
C GLN A 72 -8.98 -7.93 11.89
N ALA A 73 -9.75 -8.59 12.76
CA ALA A 73 -10.61 -9.71 12.37
C ALA A 73 -11.72 -9.29 11.39
N GLU A 74 -12.29 -8.10 11.55
CA GLU A 74 -13.29 -7.55 10.63
C GLU A 74 -12.65 -7.15 9.29
N LEU A 75 -11.47 -6.52 9.32
CA LEU A 75 -10.71 -6.23 8.11
C LEU A 75 -10.33 -7.51 7.35
N ASP A 76 -9.90 -8.54 8.07
CA ASP A 76 -9.54 -9.84 7.51
C ASP A 76 -10.77 -10.56 6.92
N ALA A 77 -11.96 -10.39 7.52
CA ALA A 77 -13.21 -10.93 6.99
C ALA A 77 -13.67 -10.20 5.71
N MET A 78 -13.48 -8.88 5.64
CA MET A 78 -13.89 -8.05 4.49
C MET A 78 -12.94 -8.14 3.30
N PHE A 79 -11.63 -8.15 3.55
CA PHE A 79 -10.60 -8.05 2.51
C PHE A 79 -9.79 -9.33 2.33
N GLY A 80 -10.15 -10.38 3.08
CA GLY A 80 -9.34 -11.58 3.22
C GLY A 80 -8.15 -11.34 4.15
N THR A 81 -7.69 -12.41 4.79
CA THR A 81 -6.38 -12.40 5.43
C THR A 81 -5.33 -12.26 4.33
N ARG A 82 -4.70 -11.08 4.23
CA ARG A 82 -3.41 -11.04 3.55
C ARG A 82 -2.53 -12.05 4.28
N PRO A 83 -1.90 -13.02 3.58
CA PRO A 83 -0.92 -13.86 4.26
C PRO A 83 0.08 -12.89 4.87
N ILE A 84 0.14 -12.84 6.20
CA ILE A 84 1.31 -12.34 6.89
C ILE A 84 2.38 -13.25 6.29
N LEU A 85 3.20 -12.70 5.39
CA LEU A 85 4.38 -13.36 4.88
C LEU A 85 5.26 -13.57 6.11
N GLU A 86 4.95 -14.64 6.85
CA GLU A 86 5.74 -15.12 7.94
C GLU A 86 7.08 -15.37 7.29
N LYS A 87 8.03 -14.49 7.62
CA LYS A 87 9.34 -14.52 6.99
C LYS A 87 9.88 -15.90 7.28
N SER A 88 10.02 -16.70 6.23
CA SER A 88 10.57 -18.06 6.31
C SER A 88 11.76 -18.05 7.30
N PRO A 89 11.95 -19.09 8.12
CA PRO A 89 13.09 -19.18 9.03
C PRO A 89 14.43 -18.83 8.35
N ALA A 90 14.57 -19.18 7.06
CA ALA A 90 15.70 -18.80 6.23
C ALA A 90 15.83 -17.28 6.01
N HIS A 91 14.72 -16.58 5.75
CA HIS A 91 14.73 -15.12 5.62
C HIS A 91 15.06 -14.43 6.96
N LYS A 92 14.54 -14.95 8.08
CA LYS A 92 14.90 -14.45 9.42
C LYS A 92 16.40 -14.63 9.69
N ALA A 93 16.93 -15.82 9.46
CA ALA A 93 18.36 -16.10 9.59
C ALA A 93 19.23 -15.21 8.68
N LYS A 94 18.81 -14.98 7.43
CA LYS A 94 19.51 -14.08 6.49
C LYS A 94 19.52 -12.63 7.00
N LYS A 95 18.44 -12.14 7.61
CA LYS A 95 18.42 -10.80 8.24
C LYS A 95 19.33 -10.71 9.46
N GLU A 96 19.37 -11.74 10.29
CA GLU A 96 20.27 -11.77 11.45
C GLU A 96 21.74 -11.78 11.01
N ARG A 97 22.07 -12.52 9.95
CA ARG A 97 23.40 -12.48 9.32
C ARG A 97 23.74 -11.09 8.77
N PHE A 98 22.82 -10.48 8.02
CA PHE A 98 22.99 -9.11 7.53
C PHE A 98 23.31 -8.14 8.67
N ALA A 99 22.57 -8.20 9.78
CA ALA A 99 22.79 -7.30 10.91
C ALA A 99 24.18 -7.48 11.55
N LYS A 100 24.66 -8.72 11.68
CA LYS A 100 26.00 -9.00 12.21
C LYS A 100 27.11 -8.51 11.28
N GLU A 101 27.00 -8.84 9.99
CA GLU A 101 28.02 -8.47 8.99
C GLU A 101 28.05 -6.96 8.75
N TRP A 102 26.87 -6.31 8.69
CA TRP A 102 26.79 -4.86 8.59
C TRP A 102 27.39 -4.17 9.82
N LYS A 103 27.12 -4.66 11.04
CA LYS A 103 27.67 -4.06 12.26
C LYS A 103 29.20 -4.04 12.25
N LEU A 104 29.84 -5.13 11.82
CA LEU A 104 31.30 -5.18 11.69
C LEU A 104 31.83 -4.15 10.70
N LYS A 105 31.15 -3.99 9.56
CA LYS A 105 31.51 -2.99 8.54
C LYS A 105 31.27 -1.56 9.03
N GLU A 106 30.16 -1.32 9.72
CA GLU A 106 29.81 -0.04 10.32
C GLU A 106 30.83 0.36 11.39
N ASP A 107 31.20 -0.55 12.30
CA ASP A 107 32.19 -0.29 13.34
C ASP A 107 33.56 0.06 12.72
N ALA A 108 33.95 -0.62 11.64
CA ALA A 108 35.18 -0.30 10.90
C ALA A 108 35.12 1.08 10.22
N LEU A 109 33.99 1.43 9.60
CA LEU A 109 33.79 2.74 8.96
C LEU A 109 33.78 3.88 9.99
N ARG A 110 33.11 3.67 11.13
CA ARG A 110 33.13 4.61 12.25
C ARG A 110 34.55 4.74 12.85
N GLY A 111 35.27 3.63 13.01
CA GLY A 111 36.65 3.63 13.48
C GLY A 111 37.63 4.34 12.54
N ALA A 112 37.35 4.34 11.24
CA ALA A 112 38.09 5.10 10.23
C ALA A 112 37.69 6.59 10.13
N GLY A 113 36.70 7.03 10.93
CA GLY A 113 36.26 8.42 10.96
C GLY A 113 35.40 8.85 9.77
N HIS A 114 34.76 7.92 9.07
CA HIS A 114 33.84 8.26 7.99
C HIS A 114 32.60 9.01 8.52
N ALA A 115 32.14 10.00 7.75
CA ALA A 115 30.90 10.73 8.03
C ALA A 115 29.66 9.82 7.92
N GLU A 116 28.60 10.18 8.65
CA GLU A 116 27.37 9.38 8.70
C GLU A 116 26.71 9.23 7.32
N GLU A 117 26.78 10.24 6.43
CA GLU A 117 26.23 10.10 5.07
C GLU A 117 26.96 9.01 4.26
N VAL A 118 28.27 8.89 4.44
CA VAL A 118 29.09 7.84 3.80
C VAL A 118 28.72 6.47 4.34
N ILE A 119 28.50 6.36 5.66
CA ILE A 119 28.07 5.12 6.31
C ILE A 119 26.70 4.68 5.79
N GLN A 120 25.74 5.60 5.62
CA GLN A 120 24.42 5.28 5.07
C GLN A 120 24.47 4.90 3.58
N ALA A 121 25.31 5.57 2.78
CA ALA A 121 25.53 5.20 1.39
C ALA A 121 26.13 3.78 1.26
N GLU A 122 27.13 3.46 2.09
CA GLU A 122 27.71 2.13 2.17
C GLU A 122 26.72 1.08 2.68
N ARG A 123 25.82 1.46 3.59
CA ARG A 123 24.74 0.59 4.07
C ARG A 123 23.78 0.21 2.96
N ALA A 124 23.38 1.18 2.15
CA ALA A 124 22.47 0.96 1.02
C ALA A 124 23.11 0.01 -0.01
N LYS A 125 24.38 0.23 -0.34
CA LYS A 125 25.15 -0.64 -1.25
C LYS A 125 25.34 -2.05 -0.68
N PHE A 126 25.73 -2.16 0.59
CA PHE A 126 25.90 -3.46 1.25
C PHE A 126 24.59 -4.24 1.30
N LYS A 127 23.47 -3.58 1.58
CA LYS A 127 22.14 -4.20 1.60
C LYS A 127 21.72 -4.73 0.23
N SER A 128 21.94 -3.98 -0.85
CA SER A 128 21.58 -4.46 -2.20
C SER A 128 22.41 -5.68 -2.60
N GLU A 129 23.73 -5.64 -2.37
CA GLU A 129 24.64 -6.76 -2.68
C GLU A 129 24.33 -8.01 -1.84
N PHE A 130 24.14 -7.86 -0.53
CA PHE A 130 23.93 -8.97 0.40
C PHE A 130 22.62 -9.74 0.11
N PHE A 131 21.55 -9.04 -0.28
CA PHE A 131 20.27 -9.69 -0.58
C PHE A 131 20.12 -10.12 -2.04
N ALA A 132 20.93 -9.61 -2.97
CA ALA A 132 20.99 -10.04 -4.37
C ALA A 132 21.68 -11.41 -4.55
N GLN A 133 22.58 -11.80 -3.64
CA GLN A 133 23.09 -13.17 -3.58
C GLN A 133 21.99 -14.11 -3.06
N GLN A 134 21.19 -14.69 -3.95
CA GLN A 134 20.28 -15.81 -3.67
C GLN A 134 20.88 -17.11 -4.18
#